data_AF-V3YWN0-F1
#
_entry.id   AF-V3YWN0-F1
#
_cell.length_a   1.000
_cell.length_b   1.000
_cell.length_c   1.000
_cell.angle_alpha   90.00
_cell.angle_beta   90.00
_cell.angle_gamma   90.00
#
_symmetry.space_group_name_H-M   'P 1'
#
loop_
_entity.id
_entity.type
_entity.pdbx_description
1 polymer ?
#
loop_
_entity_poly.entity_id
_entity_poly.type
_entity_poly.pdbx_seq_one_letter_code
_entity_poly.pdbx_strand_id
1 'polypeptide(L)'
;MATFKHLPILFLIFFQLQKVFGLLKENELQKAFVTYDSKADKLSIVTSEPIDYVAKADFQNSVNSTCWSYLDVTTNPQYNDSMQAYAAGMVEGFLTKELIQYSWQNTAADYCTQPYNQYCKNLQKFLTQNYNWVKTEITQNFDSPFWHNVRLFYTQVSGLDAGFTGTPKQVNYDVDVLGMFYILQLSGDLEDLESVLHKPQKSHVLGSGSCSAIVKLTPGNKDLYVAQDTWTGFNEMLRVLKRYNFAYRMSETSSDLKHETYYKVLYLKIV
;
A
#
# COMPACT_ATOMS: atom_id res chain seq x y z
N MET A 1 13.95 54.93 -6.00
CA MET A 1 14.53 54.21 -7.16
C MET A 1 15.56 53.23 -6.60
N ALA A 2 15.12 52.05 -6.15
CA ALA A 2 15.98 51.00 -5.61
C ALA A 2 16.08 49.89 -6.66
N THR A 3 17.29 49.62 -7.12
CA THR A 3 17.57 48.73 -8.25
C THR A 3 17.58 47.27 -7.80
N PHE A 4 16.70 46.46 -8.41
CA PHE A 4 16.69 45.00 -8.31
C PHE A 4 17.98 44.43 -8.93
N LYS A 5 18.98 44.11 -8.11
CA LYS A 5 20.26 43.50 -8.56
C LYS A 5 20.46 42.03 -8.13
N HIS A 6 19.48 41.39 -7.48
CA HIS A 6 19.65 40.03 -6.94
C HIS A 6 18.71 38.94 -7.51
N LEU A 7 17.91 39.26 -8.53
CA LEU A 7 16.99 38.31 -9.13
C LEU A 7 17.63 37.09 -9.85
N PRO A 8 18.82 37.18 -10.52
CA PRO A 8 19.35 36.03 -11.25
C PRO A 8 20.00 34.96 -10.36
N ILE A 9 20.48 35.34 -9.17
CA ILE A 9 21.13 34.41 -8.23
C ILE A 9 20.08 33.53 -7.53
N LEU A 10 18.91 34.09 -7.21
CA LEU A 10 17.81 33.34 -6.58
C LEU A 10 17.22 32.28 -7.54
N PHE A 11 17.11 32.60 -8.84
CA PHE A 11 16.64 31.67 -9.86
C PHE A 11 17.62 30.52 -10.13
N LEU A 12 18.92 30.81 -10.13
CA LEU A 12 19.98 29.80 -10.26
C LEU A 12 20.03 28.85 -9.06
N ILE A 13 19.80 29.37 -7.84
CA ILE A 13 19.72 28.53 -6.63
C ILE A 13 18.48 27.63 -6.67
N PHE A 14 17.34 28.11 -7.17
CA PHE A 14 16.12 27.32 -7.33
C PHE A 14 16.29 26.16 -8.34
N PHE A 15 16.95 26.42 -9.47
CA PHE A 15 17.25 25.40 -10.48
C PHE A 15 18.35 24.41 -10.06
N GLN A 16 19.31 24.84 -9.24
CA GLN A 16 20.34 23.96 -8.67
C GLN A 16 19.76 23.06 -7.56
N LEU A 17 18.80 23.57 -6.77
CA LEU A 17 18.08 22.78 -5.76
C LEU A 17 17.20 21.68 -6.39
N GLN A 18 16.58 21.93 -7.55
CA GLN A 18 15.89 20.90 -8.33
C GLN A 18 16.79 19.77 -8.85
N LYS A 19 18.11 20.00 -8.95
CA LYS A 19 19.06 18.94 -9.33
C LYS A 19 19.62 18.16 -8.14
N VAL A 20 19.55 18.73 -6.93
CA VAL A 20 20.07 18.13 -5.70
C VAL A 20 19.01 17.32 -4.95
N PHE A 21 17.73 17.71 -5.06
CA PHE A 21 16.61 16.82 -4.76
C PHE A 21 16.28 16.07 -6.05
N GLY A 22 16.51 14.75 -6.08
CA GLY A 22 16.16 13.93 -7.23
C GLY A 22 14.72 14.21 -7.64
N LEU A 23 14.54 14.89 -8.77
CA LEU A 23 13.23 15.08 -9.37
C LEU A 23 12.61 13.69 -9.51
N LEU A 24 11.42 13.54 -8.95
CA LEU A 24 10.52 12.43 -9.24
C LEU A 24 10.69 12.03 -10.70
N LYS A 25 10.90 10.73 -10.97
CA LYS A 25 10.82 10.18 -12.32
C LYS A 25 9.37 10.25 -12.80
N GLU A 26 8.90 11.47 -13.05
CA GLU A 26 7.53 11.76 -13.43
C GLU A 26 7.29 11.29 -14.85
N ASN A 27 6.17 10.61 -15.04
CA ASN A 27 5.72 10.02 -16.31
C ASN A 27 6.67 8.99 -16.95
N GLU A 28 7.84 8.70 -16.36
CA GLU A 28 8.71 7.58 -16.77
C GLU A 28 8.17 6.27 -16.20
N LEU A 29 8.18 5.22 -17.03
CA LEU A 29 7.85 3.87 -16.57
C LEU A 29 9.02 3.30 -15.78
N GLN A 30 8.79 3.03 -14.50
CA GLN A 30 9.74 2.40 -13.60
C GLN A 30 9.39 0.91 -13.45
N LYS A 31 10.42 0.06 -13.40
CA LYS A 31 10.24 -1.39 -13.23
C LYS A 31 11.06 -1.90 -12.06
N ALA A 32 10.51 -2.84 -11.32
CA ALA A 32 11.24 -3.60 -10.31
C ALA A 32 10.80 -5.05 -10.32
N PHE A 33 11.73 -5.92 -9.93
CA PHE A 33 11.55 -7.36 -9.84
C PHE A 33 12.07 -7.82 -8.49
N VAL A 34 11.44 -8.85 -7.92
CA VAL A 34 11.96 -9.58 -6.76
C VAL A 34 12.43 -10.94 -7.23
N THR A 35 13.70 -11.24 -7.01
CA THR A 35 14.31 -12.54 -7.31
C THR A 35 14.54 -13.33 -6.03
N TYR A 36 14.62 -14.66 -6.15
CA TYR A 36 14.90 -15.56 -5.03
C TYR A 36 16.19 -16.35 -5.26
N ASP A 37 17.12 -16.26 -4.32
CA ASP A 37 18.30 -17.12 -4.26
C ASP A 37 18.02 -18.28 -3.30
N SER A 38 17.82 -19.48 -3.87
CA SER A 38 17.55 -20.71 -3.11
C SER A 38 18.72 -21.20 -2.26
N LYS A 39 19.97 -20.81 -2.56
CA LYS A 39 21.14 -21.21 -1.76
C LYS A 39 21.27 -20.34 -0.52
N ALA A 40 20.96 -19.05 -0.66
CA ALA A 40 21.01 -18.08 0.44
C ALA A 40 19.67 -17.94 1.18
N ASP A 41 18.62 -18.59 0.69
CA ASP A 41 17.22 -18.42 1.13
C ASP A 41 16.84 -16.94 1.27
N LYS A 42 17.07 -16.18 0.19
CA LYS A 42 17.02 -14.72 0.21
C LYS A 42 16.27 -14.13 -0.98
N LEU A 43 15.35 -13.22 -0.68
CA LEU A 43 14.69 -12.37 -1.66
C LEU A 43 15.47 -11.07 -1.86
N SER A 44 15.60 -10.62 -3.11
CA SER A 44 16.29 -9.37 -3.47
C SER A 44 15.52 -8.58 -4.52
N ILE A 45 15.55 -7.25 -4.42
CA ILE A 45 14.95 -6.35 -5.40
C ILE A 45 16.00 -5.98 -6.46
N VAL A 46 15.63 -6.10 -7.74
CA VAL A 46 16.46 -5.69 -8.88
C VAL A 46 15.63 -4.84 -9.84
N THR A 47 16.29 -3.94 -10.58
CA THR A 47 15.64 -3.05 -11.56
C THR A 47 15.95 -3.43 -13.01
N SER A 48 16.96 -4.27 -13.23
CA SER A 48 17.19 -4.94 -14.52
C SER A 48 16.35 -6.21 -14.59
N GLU A 49 15.73 -6.46 -15.75
CA GLU A 49 14.91 -7.65 -15.98
C GLU A 49 15.74 -8.94 -15.79
N PRO A 50 15.41 -9.78 -14.79
CA PRO A 50 16.10 -11.04 -14.54
C PRO A 50 15.55 -12.17 -15.41
N ILE A 51 16.25 -13.31 -15.45
CA ILE A 51 15.77 -14.53 -16.12
C ILE A 51 14.52 -15.09 -15.42
N ASP A 52 14.51 -15.05 -14.08
CA ASP A 52 13.41 -15.53 -13.25
C ASP A 52 13.14 -14.54 -12.10
N TYR A 53 11.89 -14.42 -11.70
CA TYR A 53 11.41 -13.54 -10.64
C TYR A 53 10.20 -14.14 -9.93
N VAL A 54 10.07 -13.82 -8.64
CA VAL A 54 8.91 -14.14 -7.81
C VAL A 54 7.76 -13.17 -8.08
N ALA A 55 8.09 -11.88 -8.19
CA ALA A 55 7.15 -10.82 -8.53
C ALA A 55 7.84 -9.74 -9.37
N LYS A 56 7.04 -9.04 -10.17
CA LYS A 56 7.44 -7.84 -10.89
C LYS A 56 6.40 -6.74 -10.71
N ALA A 57 6.83 -5.49 -10.82
CA ALA A 57 5.91 -4.37 -10.91
C ALA A 57 6.38 -3.33 -11.92
N ASP A 58 5.39 -2.73 -12.58
CA ASP A 58 5.52 -1.57 -13.43
C ASP A 58 4.83 -0.39 -12.73
N PHE A 59 5.51 0.74 -12.58
CA PHE A 59 5.00 1.93 -11.91
C PHE A 59 5.21 3.18 -12.77
N GLN A 60 4.14 3.95 -12.96
CA GLN A 60 4.18 5.24 -13.63
C GLN A 60 3.58 6.31 -12.74
N ASN A 61 4.39 7.28 -12.33
CA ASN A 61 3.90 8.41 -11.56
C ASN A 61 3.44 9.55 -12.47
N SER A 62 2.13 9.68 -12.64
CA SER A 62 1.48 10.73 -13.45
C SER A 62 0.58 11.64 -12.61
N VAL A 63 0.88 11.80 -11.31
CA VAL A 63 0.06 12.58 -10.38
C VAL A 63 -0.03 14.05 -10.80
N ASN A 64 1.03 14.64 -11.34
CA ASN A 64 1.01 16.05 -11.76
C ASN A 64 0.25 16.30 -13.06
N SER A 65 0.15 15.30 -13.94
CA SER A 65 -0.50 15.43 -15.25
C SER A 65 -1.94 14.94 -15.25
N THR A 66 -2.26 13.91 -14.47
CA THR A 66 -3.56 13.24 -14.46
C THR A 66 -4.20 13.16 -13.07
N CYS A 67 -3.48 13.56 -12.02
CA CYS A 67 -3.86 13.34 -10.62
C CYS A 67 -3.97 11.84 -10.24
N TRP A 68 -3.33 10.96 -11.03
CA TRP A 68 -3.25 9.52 -10.79
C TRP A 68 -1.83 9.01 -11.10
N SER A 69 -1.36 8.09 -10.27
CA SER A 69 -0.25 7.20 -10.60
C SER A 69 -0.81 5.82 -10.91
N TYR A 70 -0.05 4.99 -11.63
CA TYR A 70 -0.47 3.67 -12.07
C TYR A 70 0.54 2.63 -11.62
N LEU A 71 0.07 1.58 -10.95
CA LEU A 71 0.90 0.46 -10.51
C LEU A 71 0.30 -0.84 -11.03
N ASP A 72 1.15 -1.69 -11.59
CA ASP A 72 0.77 -3.01 -12.09
C ASP A 72 1.73 -4.05 -11.55
N VAL A 73 1.25 -4.97 -10.71
CA VAL A 73 2.06 -5.99 -10.05
C VAL A 73 1.63 -7.36 -10.55
N THR A 74 2.61 -8.21 -10.88
CA THR A 74 2.38 -9.59 -11.31
C THR A 74 3.25 -10.54 -10.50
N THR A 75 2.71 -11.66 -10.05
CA THR A 75 3.45 -12.72 -9.35
C THR A 75 3.63 -13.96 -10.21
N ASN A 76 4.64 -14.78 -9.90
CA ASN A 76 4.97 -15.99 -10.64
C ASN A 76 4.42 -17.25 -9.92
N PRO A 77 3.54 -18.05 -10.56
CA PRO A 77 2.91 -19.23 -9.95
C PRO A 77 3.88 -20.37 -9.60
N GLN A 78 5.12 -20.33 -10.09
CA GLN A 78 6.15 -21.32 -9.74
C GLN A 78 6.55 -21.24 -8.26
N TYR A 79 6.32 -20.10 -7.61
CA TYR A 79 6.62 -19.90 -6.20
C TYR A 79 5.39 -20.17 -5.32
N ASN A 80 5.61 -20.50 -4.04
CA ASN A 80 4.51 -20.62 -3.08
C ASN A 80 3.86 -19.24 -2.83
N ASP A 81 2.60 -19.24 -2.41
CA ASP A 81 1.80 -18.03 -2.36
C ASP A 81 2.31 -17.04 -1.31
N SER A 82 2.91 -17.52 -0.22
CA SER A 82 3.52 -16.64 0.80
C SER A 82 4.71 -15.88 0.24
N MET A 83 5.58 -16.54 -0.55
CA MET A 83 6.66 -15.86 -1.28
C MET A 83 6.11 -14.87 -2.30
N GLN A 84 5.06 -15.26 -3.05
CA GLN A 84 4.42 -14.38 -4.02
C GLN A 84 3.83 -13.11 -3.35
N ALA A 85 3.09 -13.25 -2.26
CA ALA A 85 2.50 -12.14 -1.51
C ALA A 85 3.57 -11.21 -0.92
N TYR A 86 4.60 -11.77 -0.30
CA TYR A 86 5.68 -10.97 0.27
C TYR A 86 6.45 -10.22 -0.83
N ALA A 87 6.78 -10.90 -1.93
CA ALA A 87 7.45 -10.29 -3.07
C ALA A 87 6.60 -9.21 -3.77
N ALA A 88 5.27 -9.41 -3.86
CA ALA A 88 4.34 -8.41 -4.37
C ALA A 88 4.35 -7.13 -3.52
N GLY A 89 4.32 -7.28 -2.20
CA GLY A 89 4.50 -6.17 -1.26
C GLY A 89 5.85 -5.48 -1.46
N MET A 90 6.94 -6.24 -1.60
CA MET A 90 8.29 -5.69 -1.77
C MET A 90 8.43 -4.81 -3.02
N VAL A 91 7.96 -5.28 -4.19
CA VAL A 91 8.06 -4.47 -5.43
C VAL A 91 7.19 -3.22 -5.34
N GLU A 92 6.01 -3.31 -4.73
CA GLU A 92 5.14 -2.15 -4.51
C GLU A 92 5.77 -1.13 -3.56
N GLY A 93 6.25 -1.56 -2.40
CA GLY A 93 6.86 -0.71 -1.39
C GLY A 93 8.12 -0.02 -1.90
N PHE A 94 8.89 -0.71 -2.75
CA PHE A 94 10.07 -0.15 -3.40
C PHE A 94 9.72 0.91 -4.44
N LEU A 95 8.82 0.61 -5.39
CA LEU A 95 8.50 1.54 -6.49
C LEU A 95 7.66 2.74 -6.03
N THR A 96 6.82 2.57 -5.01
CA THR A 96 5.91 3.61 -4.53
C THR A 96 6.38 4.31 -3.26
N LYS A 97 7.63 4.04 -2.82
CA LYS A 97 8.22 4.53 -1.57
C LYS A 97 7.95 6.01 -1.29
N GLU A 98 8.19 6.86 -2.29
CA GLU A 98 8.03 8.31 -2.13
C GLU A 98 6.56 8.71 -1.93
N LEU A 99 5.64 8.12 -2.69
CA LEU A 99 4.20 8.38 -2.51
C LEU A 99 3.68 7.85 -1.18
N ILE A 100 4.17 6.69 -0.72
CA ILE A 100 3.88 6.15 0.62
C ILE A 100 4.34 7.14 1.68
N GLN A 101 5.56 7.65 1.57
CA GLN A 101 6.11 8.60 2.53
C GLN A 101 5.29 9.89 2.60
N TYR A 102 4.91 10.46 1.45
CA TYR A 102 4.05 11.65 1.41
C TYR A 102 2.65 11.37 1.93
N SER A 103 2.06 10.23 1.57
CA SER A 103 0.74 9.84 2.09
C SER A 103 0.77 9.70 3.61
N TRP A 104 1.79 9.03 4.18
CA TRP A 104 1.97 8.92 5.63
C TRP A 104 2.07 10.30 6.30
N GLN A 105 2.93 11.18 5.78
CA GLN A 105 3.11 12.55 6.29
C GLN A 105 1.82 13.37 6.24
N ASN A 106 1.02 13.20 5.18
CA ASN A 106 -0.21 13.95 4.99
C ASN A 106 -1.37 13.45 5.86
N THR A 107 -1.34 12.19 6.33
CA THR A 107 -2.53 11.52 6.86
C THR A 107 -2.40 11.00 8.29
N ALA A 108 -1.29 10.36 8.63
CA ALA A 108 -1.21 9.54 9.84
C ALA A 108 0.11 9.66 10.62
N ALA A 109 1.05 10.50 10.16
CA ALA A 109 2.36 10.65 10.80
C ALA A 109 2.32 11.12 12.27
N ASP A 110 1.30 11.89 12.64
CA ASP A 110 1.04 12.34 14.00
C ASP A 110 0.10 11.41 14.78
N TYR A 111 -0.43 10.37 14.15
CA TYR A 111 -1.36 9.44 14.73
C TYR A 111 -0.65 8.53 15.76
N CYS A 112 -1.02 8.72 17.03
CA CYS A 112 -0.42 7.97 18.14
C CYS A 112 1.10 8.05 18.21
N THR A 113 1.64 9.27 18.27
CA THR A 113 3.07 9.51 18.55
C THR A 113 3.45 9.26 20.02
N GLN A 114 4.72 8.93 20.25
CA GLN A 114 5.24 8.76 21.61
C GLN A 114 5.52 10.12 22.28
N PRO A 115 5.30 10.26 23.60
CA PRO A 115 4.77 9.25 24.52
C PRO A 115 3.26 9.00 24.32
N TYR A 116 2.84 7.72 24.29
CA TYR A 116 1.44 7.37 24.04
C TYR A 116 0.48 7.93 25.11
N ASN A 117 -0.56 8.64 24.64
CA ASN A 117 -1.71 9.00 25.47
C ASN A 117 -2.57 7.76 25.80
N GLN A 118 -3.60 7.94 26.65
CA GLN A 118 -4.44 6.82 27.09
C GLN A 118 -5.20 6.14 25.94
N TYR A 119 -5.69 6.91 24.97
CA TYR A 119 -6.36 6.38 23.79
C TYR A 119 -5.42 5.47 22.99
N CYS A 120 -4.20 5.92 22.71
CA CYS A 120 -3.22 5.15 21.94
C CYS A 120 -2.79 3.87 22.66
N LYS A 121 -2.69 3.87 23.99
CA LYS A 121 -2.48 2.65 24.77
C LYS A 121 -3.64 1.67 24.64
N ASN A 122 -4.88 2.16 24.67
CA ASN A 122 -6.07 1.33 24.49
C ASN A 122 -6.13 0.75 23.07
N LEU A 123 -5.84 1.57 22.05
CA LEU A 123 -5.77 1.14 20.65
C LEU A 123 -4.69 0.09 20.45
N GLN A 124 -3.47 0.33 20.94
CA GLN A 124 -2.37 -0.63 20.86
C GLN A 124 -2.75 -1.97 21.49
N LYS A 125 -3.41 -1.94 22.66
CA LYS A 125 -3.88 -3.14 23.34
C LYS A 125 -4.91 -3.88 22.48
N PHE A 126 -5.91 -3.18 21.96
CA PHE A 126 -6.95 -3.77 21.12
C PHE A 126 -6.36 -4.41 19.86
N LEU A 127 -5.54 -3.67 19.11
CA LEU A 127 -4.93 -4.17 17.86
C LEU A 127 -3.97 -5.32 18.13
N THR A 128 -3.19 -5.28 19.21
CA THR A 128 -2.34 -6.41 19.64
C THR A 128 -3.17 -7.65 19.93
N GLN A 129 -4.28 -7.51 20.67
CA GLN A 129 -5.17 -8.64 20.98
C GLN A 129 -5.80 -9.23 19.72
N ASN A 130 -6.32 -8.38 18.83
CA ASN A 130 -6.87 -8.81 17.55
C ASN A 130 -5.83 -9.55 16.69
N TYR A 131 -4.66 -8.96 16.52
CA TYR A 131 -3.62 -9.56 15.69
C TYR A 131 -3.10 -10.88 16.26
N ASN A 132 -2.97 -10.99 17.59
CA ASN A 132 -2.63 -12.27 18.21
C ASN A 132 -3.72 -13.34 17.98
N TRP A 133 -5.00 -12.98 18.08
CA TRP A 133 -6.10 -13.89 17.73
C TRP A 133 -6.02 -14.34 16.27
N VAL A 134 -5.81 -13.41 15.32
CA VAL A 134 -5.61 -13.72 13.90
C VAL A 134 -4.47 -14.71 13.70
N LYS A 135 -3.31 -14.52 14.35
CA LYS A 135 -2.19 -15.47 14.25
C LYS A 135 -2.55 -16.85 14.77
N THR A 136 -3.30 -16.92 15.88
CA THR A 136 -3.79 -18.20 16.41
C THR A 136 -4.69 -18.90 15.42
N GLU A 137 -5.65 -18.18 14.83
CA GLU A 137 -6.58 -18.74 13.85
C GLU A 137 -5.88 -19.20 12.56
N ILE A 138 -4.92 -18.43 12.04
CA ILE A 138 -4.09 -18.84 10.88
C ILE A 138 -3.37 -20.15 11.18
N THR A 139 -2.82 -20.29 12.39
CA THR A 139 -2.06 -21.49 12.78
C THR A 139 -2.97 -22.70 12.97
N GLN A 140 -4.11 -22.52 13.62
CA GLN A 140 -5.03 -23.61 13.92
C GLN A 140 -5.84 -24.08 12.70
N ASN A 141 -6.04 -23.20 11.72
CA ASN A 141 -6.85 -23.45 10.54
C ASN A 141 -6.02 -23.33 9.26
N PHE A 142 -4.80 -23.86 9.26
CA PHE A 142 -3.82 -23.68 8.19
C PHE A 142 -4.31 -24.11 6.79
N ASP A 143 -5.13 -25.15 6.73
CA ASP A 143 -5.71 -25.67 5.48
C ASP A 143 -6.96 -24.91 5.02
N SER A 144 -7.49 -23.98 5.84
CA SER A 144 -8.68 -23.20 5.51
C SER A 144 -8.39 -22.20 4.39
N PRO A 145 -9.16 -22.22 3.28
CA PRO A 145 -9.06 -21.21 2.23
C PRO A 145 -9.15 -19.78 2.76
N PHE A 146 -10.02 -19.55 3.75
CA PHE A 146 -10.20 -18.22 4.34
C PHE A 146 -8.92 -17.75 5.06
N TRP A 147 -8.40 -18.57 5.97
CA TRP A 147 -7.23 -18.20 6.77
C TRP A 147 -5.93 -18.20 5.96
N HIS A 148 -5.86 -18.97 4.88
CA HIS A 148 -4.81 -18.84 3.87
C HIS A 148 -4.80 -17.42 3.27
N ASN A 149 -5.93 -16.91 2.79
CA ASN A 149 -6.01 -15.56 2.22
C ASN A 149 -5.73 -14.46 3.25
N VAL A 150 -6.21 -14.62 4.49
CA VAL A 150 -5.86 -13.70 5.59
C VAL A 150 -4.34 -13.69 5.83
N ARG A 151 -3.69 -14.86 5.85
CA ARG A 151 -2.22 -14.94 5.96
C ARG A 151 -1.54 -14.18 4.82
N LEU A 152 -1.95 -14.41 3.57
CA LEU A 152 -1.36 -13.74 2.40
C LEU A 152 -1.48 -12.21 2.48
N PHE A 153 -2.61 -11.68 2.97
CA PHE A 153 -2.79 -10.25 3.20
C PHE A 153 -1.72 -9.70 4.16
N TYR A 154 -1.55 -10.28 5.35
CA TYR A 154 -0.55 -9.83 6.32
C TYR A 154 0.89 -10.05 5.79
N THR A 155 1.12 -11.11 5.03
CA THR A 155 2.40 -11.35 4.36
C THR A 155 2.73 -10.27 3.34
N GLN A 156 1.76 -9.79 2.57
CA GLN A 156 1.96 -8.69 1.63
C GLN A 156 2.23 -7.36 2.35
N VAL A 157 1.55 -7.09 3.47
CA VAL A 157 1.81 -5.90 4.32
C VAL A 157 3.23 -5.95 4.90
N SER A 158 3.72 -7.11 5.33
CA SER A 158 5.11 -7.28 5.77
C SER A 158 6.11 -7.10 4.62
N GLY A 159 5.80 -7.62 3.43
CA GLY A 159 6.60 -7.42 2.22
C GLY A 159 6.70 -5.95 1.80
N LEU A 160 5.61 -5.21 1.98
CA LEU A 160 5.55 -3.77 1.71
C LEU A 160 6.50 -2.98 2.61
N ASP A 161 6.55 -3.29 3.91
CA ASP A 161 7.55 -2.73 4.83
C ASP A 161 8.97 -3.02 4.34
N ALA A 162 9.25 -4.28 4.04
CA ALA A 162 10.56 -4.70 3.55
C ALA A 162 10.99 -4.00 2.24
N GLY A 163 10.07 -3.81 1.29
CA GLY A 163 10.30 -3.08 0.05
C GLY A 163 10.55 -1.60 0.26
N PHE A 164 9.77 -0.97 1.13
CA PHE A 164 9.90 0.45 1.47
C PHE A 164 11.21 0.75 2.21
N THR A 165 11.56 -0.05 3.21
CA THR A 165 12.80 0.16 3.97
C THR A 165 14.03 -0.25 3.18
N GLY A 166 13.87 -1.11 2.17
CA GLY A 166 14.98 -1.70 1.43
C GLY A 166 15.72 -2.80 2.21
N THR A 167 15.08 -3.37 3.25
CA THR A 167 15.65 -4.43 4.09
C THR A 167 14.77 -5.67 4.03
N PRO A 168 14.95 -6.53 3.01
CA PRO A 168 14.24 -7.81 2.92
C PRO A 168 14.47 -8.64 4.18
N LYS A 169 13.39 -8.89 4.94
CA LYS A 169 13.37 -9.90 6.01
C LYS A 169 13.01 -11.26 5.41
N GLN A 170 13.15 -12.31 6.21
CA GLN A 170 12.57 -13.61 5.88
C GLN A 170 11.06 -13.49 5.65
N VAL A 171 10.49 -14.31 4.76
CA VAL A 171 9.05 -14.28 4.47
C VAL A 171 8.28 -14.55 5.75
N ASN A 172 7.45 -13.59 6.16
CA ASN A 172 6.65 -13.65 7.38
C ASN A 172 5.36 -12.86 7.18
N TYR A 173 4.49 -12.88 8.18
CA TYR A 173 3.25 -12.10 8.23
C TYR A 173 3.20 -11.20 9.47
N ASP A 174 4.37 -10.90 10.06
CA ASP A 174 4.51 -10.05 11.24
C ASP A 174 4.23 -8.59 10.88
N VAL A 175 3.37 -7.95 11.67
CA VAL A 175 3.06 -6.51 11.54
C VAL A 175 3.28 -5.79 12.85
N ASP A 176 3.81 -4.57 12.76
CA ASP A 176 3.74 -3.61 13.86
C ASP A 176 2.33 -3.02 13.88
N VAL A 177 1.58 -3.30 14.95
CA VAL A 177 0.17 -2.92 15.07
C VAL A 177 -0.06 -1.41 15.14
N LEU A 178 0.97 -0.61 15.44
CA LEU A 178 0.93 0.85 15.31
C LEU A 178 1.90 1.36 14.23
N GLY A 179 2.48 0.45 13.46
CA GLY A 179 3.39 0.78 12.38
C GLY A 179 2.64 1.40 11.20
N MET A 180 3.37 2.23 10.45
CA MET A 180 2.88 2.98 9.28
C MET A 180 2.02 2.12 8.34
N PHE A 181 2.52 0.94 7.94
CA PHE A 181 1.85 0.11 6.95
C PHE A 181 0.53 -0.49 7.42
N TYR A 182 0.43 -0.84 8.70
CA TYR A 182 -0.82 -1.37 9.24
C TYR A 182 -1.82 -0.25 9.51
N ILE A 183 -1.38 0.89 10.06
CA ILE A 183 -2.23 2.07 10.27
C ILE A 183 -2.85 2.58 8.96
N LEU A 184 -2.09 2.62 7.86
CA LEU A 184 -2.63 3.01 6.55
C LEU A 184 -3.76 2.08 6.05
N GLN A 185 -3.74 0.79 6.44
CA GLN A 185 -4.80 -0.16 6.09
C GLN A 185 -6.03 0.01 6.96
N LEU A 186 -5.83 0.38 8.22
CA LEU A 186 -6.89 0.54 9.20
C LEU A 186 -7.59 1.90 9.11
N SER A 187 -7.22 2.79 8.19
CA SER A 187 -7.76 4.16 8.14
C SER A 187 -9.29 4.24 8.22
N GLY A 188 -10.01 3.30 7.57
CA GLY A 188 -11.47 3.20 7.70
C GLY A 188 -11.91 2.66 9.06
N ASP A 189 -11.33 1.55 9.53
CA ASP A 189 -11.63 0.94 10.84
C ASP A 189 -11.34 1.87 12.01
N LEU A 190 -10.35 2.76 11.87
CA LEU A 190 -9.98 3.73 12.89
C LEU A 190 -11.11 4.73 13.17
N GLU A 191 -11.94 5.08 12.18
CA GLU A 191 -13.09 5.98 12.40
C GLU A 191 -14.05 5.42 13.48
N ASP A 192 -14.32 4.12 13.42
CA ASP A 192 -15.18 3.43 14.39
C ASP A 192 -14.44 3.15 15.71
N LEU A 193 -13.18 2.70 15.64
CA LEU A 193 -12.37 2.40 16.81
C LEU A 193 -12.10 3.64 17.66
N GLU A 194 -11.95 4.82 17.05
CA GLU A 194 -11.86 6.09 17.76
C GLU A 194 -13.09 6.34 18.65
N SER A 195 -14.27 6.00 18.13
CA SER A 195 -15.53 6.16 18.86
C SER A 195 -15.64 5.16 20.02
N VAL A 196 -15.37 3.88 19.75
CA VAL A 196 -15.48 2.78 20.72
C VAL A 196 -14.43 2.89 21.83
N LEU A 197 -13.22 3.34 21.51
CA LEU A 197 -12.13 3.51 22.47
C LEU A 197 -12.09 4.92 23.09
N HIS A 198 -13.12 5.72 22.85
CA HIS A 198 -13.35 7.04 23.45
C HIS A 198 -12.19 8.03 23.23
N LYS A 199 -11.72 8.17 21.98
CA LYS A 199 -10.74 9.19 21.62
C LYS A 199 -11.30 10.59 21.96
N PRO A 200 -10.57 11.43 22.73
CA PRO A 200 -11.07 12.74 23.16
C PRO A 200 -11.43 13.70 22.01
N GLN A 201 -10.68 13.64 20.91
CA GLN A 201 -10.95 14.39 19.68
C GLN A 201 -10.91 13.40 18.51
N LYS A 202 -12.04 13.23 17.84
CA LYS A 202 -12.12 12.38 16.65
C LYS A 202 -11.38 13.06 15.49
N SER A 203 -10.69 12.28 14.67
CA SER A 203 -9.96 12.77 13.49
C SER A 203 -10.88 13.11 12.30
N HIS A 204 -12.19 13.00 12.48
CA HIS A 204 -13.20 13.09 11.43
C HIS A 204 -13.33 14.51 10.86
N VAL A 205 -13.25 14.65 9.54
CA VAL A 205 -13.45 15.91 8.81
C VAL A 205 -14.94 16.11 8.55
N LEU A 206 -15.40 17.35 8.37
CA LEU A 206 -16.78 17.61 7.91
C LEU A 206 -17.04 16.90 6.58
N GLY A 207 -17.97 15.95 6.56
CA GLY A 207 -18.33 15.16 5.37
C GLY A 207 -17.63 13.81 5.23
N SER A 208 -16.70 13.43 6.13
CA SER A 208 -16.21 12.04 6.16
C SER A 208 -17.32 11.06 6.61
N GLY A 209 -17.13 9.77 6.35
CA GLY A 209 -18.14 8.73 6.63
C GLY A 209 -19.27 8.60 5.60
N SER A 210 -19.17 9.23 4.42
CA SER A 210 -20.16 9.08 3.34
C SER A 210 -19.48 9.05 1.98
N CYS A 211 -19.86 8.11 1.11
CA CYS A 211 -19.46 8.06 -0.30
C CYS A 211 -20.72 8.07 -1.15
N SER A 212 -20.61 8.50 -2.41
CA SER A 212 -21.71 8.40 -3.38
C SER A 212 -21.48 7.24 -4.33
N ALA A 213 -22.52 6.49 -4.67
CA ALA A 213 -22.46 5.42 -5.67
C ALA A 213 -23.73 5.42 -6.52
N ILE A 214 -23.58 5.03 -7.78
CA ILE A 214 -24.70 4.86 -8.71
C ILE A 214 -24.55 3.56 -9.49
N VAL A 215 -25.66 2.82 -9.57
CA VAL A 215 -25.82 1.64 -10.43
C VAL A 215 -26.93 1.97 -11.42
N LYS A 216 -26.59 2.03 -12.70
CA LYS A 216 -27.51 2.48 -13.75
C LYS A 216 -27.59 1.45 -14.88
N LEU A 217 -28.75 0.80 -14.98
CA LEU A 217 -29.12 0.00 -16.14
C LEU A 217 -29.56 0.93 -17.29
N THR A 218 -29.02 0.70 -18.49
CA THR A 218 -29.35 1.51 -19.68
C THR A 218 -30.68 1.08 -20.32
N PRO A 219 -31.31 1.94 -21.15
CA PRO A 219 -32.57 1.61 -21.80
C PRO A 219 -32.52 0.30 -22.58
N GLY A 220 -33.51 -0.57 -22.35
CA GLY A 220 -33.57 -1.89 -22.97
C GLY A 220 -32.56 -2.89 -22.42
N ASN A 221 -32.02 -2.66 -21.22
CA ASN A 221 -31.08 -3.55 -20.51
C ASN A 221 -29.81 -3.87 -21.33
N LYS A 222 -29.35 -2.92 -22.15
CA LYS A 222 -28.21 -3.12 -23.06
C LYS A 222 -26.85 -3.09 -22.38
N ASP A 223 -26.79 -2.43 -21.22
CA ASP A 223 -25.55 -2.17 -20.49
C ASP A 223 -25.85 -1.79 -19.04
N LEU A 224 -24.88 -1.98 -18.15
CA LEU A 224 -24.94 -1.67 -16.73
C LEU A 224 -23.73 -0.82 -16.33
N TYR A 225 -23.96 0.46 -16.04
CA TYR A 225 -22.94 1.34 -15.49
C TYR A 225 -22.91 1.26 -13.97
N VAL A 226 -21.70 1.21 -13.42
CA VAL A 226 -21.44 1.27 -11.98
C VAL A 226 -20.39 2.36 -11.77
N ALA A 227 -20.70 3.35 -10.94
CA ALA A 227 -19.77 4.42 -10.59
C ALA A 227 -19.81 4.71 -9.09
N GLN A 228 -18.67 5.17 -8.57
CA GLN A 228 -18.47 5.52 -7.17
C GLN A 228 -17.65 6.81 -7.09
N ASP A 229 -17.97 7.63 -6.09
CA ASP A 229 -17.28 8.87 -5.76
C ASP A 229 -16.96 8.84 -4.27
N THR A 230 -15.66 8.73 -3.94
CA THR A 230 -15.19 8.65 -2.57
C THR A 230 -15.03 10.05 -2.00
N TRP A 231 -15.66 10.32 -0.86
CA TRP A 231 -15.43 11.56 -0.14
C TRP A 231 -14.41 11.31 0.96
N THR A 232 -13.33 12.08 0.92
CA THR A 232 -12.26 12.00 1.90
C THR A 232 -11.56 13.36 2.05
N GLY A 233 -10.66 13.49 3.02
CA GLY A 233 -9.85 14.68 3.22
C GLY A 233 -8.98 14.99 2.00
N PHE A 234 -8.81 16.28 1.67
CA PHE A 234 -7.96 16.70 0.55
C PHE A 234 -6.49 16.27 0.70
N ASN A 235 -6.04 16.07 1.95
CA ASN A 235 -4.71 15.54 2.28
C ASN A 235 -4.51 14.07 1.83
N GLU A 236 -5.58 13.34 1.49
CA GLU A 236 -5.53 11.94 1.00
C GLU A 236 -5.48 11.84 -0.54
N MET A 237 -5.43 12.94 -1.28
CA MET A 237 -5.53 12.96 -2.75
C MET A 237 -4.26 12.52 -3.51
N LEU A 238 -3.32 11.83 -2.85
CA LEU A 238 -2.30 11.05 -3.55
C LEU A 238 -2.92 9.71 -3.95
N ARG A 239 -3.09 9.48 -5.25
CA ARG A 239 -3.90 8.37 -5.76
C ARG A 239 -3.10 7.47 -6.67
N VAL A 240 -3.23 6.17 -6.44
CA VAL A 240 -2.60 5.13 -7.28
C VAL A 240 -3.69 4.18 -7.75
N LEU A 241 -3.87 4.09 -9.07
CA LEU A 241 -4.66 3.04 -9.68
C LEU A 241 -3.81 1.77 -9.76
N LYS A 242 -4.24 0.71 -9.08
CA LYS A 242 -3.48 -0.52 -8.95
C LYS A 242 -4.14 -1.65 -9.74
N ARG A 243 -3.33 -2.39 -10.48
CA ARG A 243 -3.68 -3.69 -11.05
C ARG A 243 -2.82 -4.75 -10.41
N TYR A 244 -3.46 -5.73 -9.78
CA TYR A 244 -2.78 -6.90 -9.23
C TYR A 244 -3.14 -8.10 -10.08
N ASN A 245 -2.14 -8.77 -10.64
CA ASN A 245 -2.30 -10.02 -11.35
C ASN A 245 -1.59 -11.12 -10.54
N PHE A 246 -2.32 -11.69 -9.59
CA PHE A 246 -1.79 -12.67 -8.66
C PHE A 246 -2.16 -14.08 -9.10
N ALA A 247 -1.22 -15.00 -8.89
CA ALA A 247 -1.38 -16.42 -9.18
C ALA A 247 -1.39 -17.24 -7.87
N TYR A 248 -2.23 -16.82 -6.93
CA TYR A 248 -2.43 -17.52 -5.66
C TYR A 248 -3.29 -18.77 -5.84
N ARG A 249 -3.14 -19.73 -4.93
CA ARG A 249 -4.00 -20.91 -4.84
C ARG A 249 -5.17 -20.59 -3.91
N MET A 250 -6.21 -21.41 -3.98
CA MET A 250 -7.38 -21.25 -3.10
C MET A 250 -7.03 -21.49 -1.61
N SER A 251 -6.11 -22.42 -1.37
CA SER A 251 -5.58 -22.79 -0.06
C SER A 251 -4.18 -23.37 -0.23
N GLU A 252 -3.47 -23.60 0.87
CA GLU A 252 -2.12 -24.16 0.83
C GLU A 252 -2.05 -25.55 0.15
N THR A 253 -3.10 -26.35 0.31
CA THR A 253 -3.18 -27.73 -0.20
C THR A 253 -3.85 -27.81 -1.58
N SER A 254 -4.39 -26.70 -2.10
CA SER A 254 -5.07 -26.66 -3.39
C SER A 254 -4.07 -26.71 -4.55
N SER A 255 -4.26 -27.67 -5.46
CA SER A 255 -3.56 -27.67 -6.76
C SER A 255 -4.13 -26.63 -7.74
N ASP A 256 -5.34 -26.15 -7.50
CA ASP A 256 -6.03 -25.22 -8.39
C ASP A 256 -5.48 -23.81 -8.23
N LEU A 257 -4.75 -23.35 -9.25
CA LEU A 257 -4.33 -21.96 -9.39
C LEU A 257 -5.54 -21.11 -9.74
N LYS A 258 -5.80 -20.09 -8.92
CA LYS A 258 -6.73 -19.03 -9.31
C LYS A 258 -5.92 -17.86 -9.85
N HIS A 259 -6.05 -17.61 -11.15
CA HIS A 259 -5.62 -16.34 -11.71
C HIS A 259 -6.64 -15.29 -11.29
N GLU A 260 -6.28 -14.46 -10.32
CA GLU A 260 -7.12 -13.37 -9.87
C GLU A 260 -6.48 -12.07 -10.30
N THR A 261 -7.09 -11.43 -11.30
CA THR A 261 -6.75 -10.06 -11.68
C THR A 261 -7.69 -9.13 -10.93
N TYR A 262 -7.14 -8.33 -10.02
CA TYR A 262 -7.86 -7.32 -9.28
C TYR A 262 -7.49 -5.93 -9.80
N TYR A 263 -8.51 -5.12 -10.07
CA TYR A 263 -8.34 -3.69 -10.25
C TYR A 263 -8.76 -3.01 -8.96
N LYS A 264 -7.83 -2.29 -8.32
CA LYS A 264 -8.07 -1.58 -7.07
C LYS A 264 -7.78 -0.09 -7.30
N VAL A 265 -8.83 0.73 -7.23
CA VAL A 265 -8.72 2.19 -7.20
C VAL A 265 -8.47 2.58 -5.75
N LEU A 266 -7.27 3.06 -5.40
CA LEU A 266 -6.94 3.38 -4.01
C LEU A 266 -6.45 4.81 -3.85
N TYR A 267 -7.02 5.47 -2.84
CA TYR A 267 -6.42 6.59 -2.13
C TYR A 267 -5.35 6.02 -1.20
N LEU A 268 -4.22 5.60 -1.76
CA LEU A 268 -3.04 5.03 -1.07
C LEU A 268 -3.26 4.09 0.14
N LYS A 269 -4.42 3.41 0.24
CA LYS A 269 -4.58 2.20 1.04
C LYS A 269 -3.75 1.12 0.33
N ILE A 270 -2.92 0.41 1.07
CA ILE A 270 -1.82 -0.38 0.51
C ILE A 270 -2.11 -1.85 0.79
N VAL A 271 -2.46 -2.59 -0.28
CA VAL A 271 -3.06 -3.94 -0.26
C VAL A 271 -4.58 -3.94 -0.15
#